data_AF-A0A5C5USV2-F1
#
_entry.id   AF-A0A5C5USV2-F1
#
_cell.length_a   1.000
_cell.length_b   1.000
_cell.length_c   1.000
_cell.angle_alpha   90.00
_cell.angle_beta   90.00
_cell.angle_gamma   90.00
#
_symmetry.space_group_name_H-M   'P 1'
#
loop_
_entity.id
_entity.type
_entity.pdbx_description
1 polymer ?
#
loop_
_entity_poly.entity_id
_entity_poly.type
_entity_poly.pdbx_seq_one_letter_code
_entity_poly.pdbx_strand_id
1 'polypeptide(L)'
;MPCLRTEPRSYGEANLTDANENPFASPPVEQQDPADAPLMDGDKIGRWLALPFISGALNGAGIATALTACFVLGVSYAEGVLLDLIAVQENRTSLGIALAMAGIYGGVLGSLSGLIHGLTAFALRKRPSNHGLTYAMGYLAPLALMWAPVFIIIAVFRGEALLWTMVVLSLLLVASACVLFGWRMNRNIRKYLLSRIADESA
;
A
#
# COMPACT_ATOMS: atom_id res chain seq x y z
N MET A 1 80.37 26.51 34.62
CA MET A 1 79.23 27.38 34.25
C MET A 1 78.99 27.27 32.74
N PRO A 2 77.73 27.21 32.28
CA PRO A 2 77.34 26.56 31.03
C PRO A 2 77.07 27.56 29.88
N CYS A 3 77.19 27.09 28.64
CA CYS A 3 76.63 27.76 27.46
C CYS A 3 75.65 26.80 26.75
N LEU A 4 74.43 27.33 26.57
CA LEU A 4 73.24 26.73 26.00
C LEU A 4 73.43 26.27 24.55
N ARG A 5 72.87 25.11 24.20
CA ARG A 5 72.48 24.80 22.83
C ARG A 5 71.11 24.12 22.82
N THR A 6 70.15 24.86 22.28
CA THR A 6 68.77 24.51 21.96
C THR A 6 68.72 23.70 20.66
N GLU A 7 67.97 22.59 20.63
CA GLU A 7 67.34 22.00 19.43
C GLU A 7 66.11 21.16 19.83
N PRO A 8 65.15 20.91 18.91
CA PRO A 8 63.73 21.14 19.15
C PRO A 8 62.95 19.92 19.68
N ARG A 9 61.90 20.22 20.47
CA ARG A 9 60.89 19.25 20.91
C ARG A 9 60.01 18.82 19.74
N SER A 10 60.04 17.52 19.46
CA SER A 10 59.05 16.78 18.68
C SER A 10 57.65 17.06 19.22
N TYR A 11 56.73 17.45 18.33
CA TYR A 11 55.31 17.59 18.64
C TYR A 11 54.72 16.21 18.95
N GLY A 12 54.35 16.02 20.21
CA GLY A 12 53.46 14.96 20.67
C GLY A 12 52.25 15.62 21.32
N GLU A 13 51.07 15.25 20.80
CA GLU A 13 49.74 15.65 21.25
C GLU A 13 49.54 15.44 22.76
N ALA A 14 48.91 16.39 23.45
CA ALA A 14 48.02 16.12 24.57
C ALA A 14 47.26 17.38 25.03
N ASN A 15 45.93 17.29 24.93
CA ASN A 15 44.92 17.76 25.88
C ASN A 15 44.83 19.26 26.25
N LEU A 16 43.94 19.92 25.52
CA LEU A 16 43.08 21.04 25.92
C LEU A 16 41.75 20.73 25.21
N THR A 17 40.57 20.56 25.81
CA THR A 17 39.98 21.17 27.00
C THR A 17 38.69 20.43 27.37
N ASP A 18 38.38 20.44 28.66
CA ASP A 18 37.09 20.15 29.29
C ASP A 18 35.85 20.51 28.45
N ALA A 19 35.08 19.51 28.06
CA ALA A 19 33.66 19.66 27.79
C ALA A 19 32.90 19.16 29.04
N ASN A 20 32.62 20.12 29.90
CA ASN A 20 31.71 20.11 31.04
C ASN A 20 30.50 19.15 30.85
N GLU A 21 30.59 17.93 31.36
CA GLU A 21 29.46 17.00 31.46
C GLU A 21 28.50 17.51 32.54
N ASN A 22 27.43 18.19 32.13
CA ASN A 22 26.35 18.56 33.03
C ASN A 22 25.63 17.28 33.49
N PRO A 23 25.69 16.88 34.77
CA PRO A 23 25.07 15.64 35.26
C PRO A 23 23.53 15.72 35.33
N PHE A 24 22.95 16.88 35.04
CA PHE A 24 21.49 17.11 34.94
C PHE A 24 21.01 17.31 33.50
N ALA A 25 21.88 17.17 32.50
CA ALA A 25 21.43 17.11 31.12
C ALA A 25 20.69 15.78 30.93
N SER A 26 19.36 15.83 30.85
CA SER A 26 18.58 14.70 30.34
C SER A 26 19.22 14.25 29.03
N PRO A 27 19.42 12.93 28.81
CA PRO A 27 20.00 12.45 27.57
C PRO A 27 19.23 13.06 26.40
N PRO A 28 19.90 13.43 25.30
CA PRO A 28 19.20 13.90 24.12
C PRO A 28 18.13 12.88 23.81
N VAL A 29 16.86 13.31 23.86
CA VAL A 29 15.75 12.47 23.45
C VAL A 29 16.01 12.20 21.98
N GLU A 30 16.62 11.04 21.69
CA GLU A 30 16.54 10.44 20.38
C GLU A 30 15.05 10.45 20.08
N GLN A 31 14.66 11.21 19.06
CA GLN A 31 13.39 10.99 18.41
C GLN A 31 13.50 9.58 17.81
N GLN A 32 13.30 8.57 18.65
CA GLN A 32 12.91 7.25 18.19
C GLN A 32 11.71 7.55 17.31
N ASP A 33 11.90 7.37 16.01
CA ASP A 33 10.80 7.29 15.08
C ASP A 33 9.80 6.33 15.76
N PRO A 34 8.52 6.67 15.91
CA PRO A 34 7.54 5.72 16.45
C PRO A 34 7.51 4.38 15.67
N ALA A 35 8.21 4.30 14.52
CA ALA A 35 8.58 3.07 13.83
C ALA A 35 9.56 2.14 14.58
N ASP A 36 10.46 2.68 15.41
CA ASP A 36 11.58 1.99 16.08
C ASP A 36 11.34 1.73 17.58
N ALA A 37 10.17 2.09 18.11
CA ALA A 37 9.77 1.65 19.44
C ALA A 37 9.76 0.11 19.47
N PRO A 38 10.42 -0.56 20.46
CA PRO A 38 10.44 -2.01 20.54
C PRO A 38 9.00 -2.52 20.67
N LEU A 39 8.49 -3.08 19.58
CA LEU A 39 7.13 -3.59 19.54
C LEU A 39 7.13 -4.90 20.33
N MET A 40 6.63 -4.84 21.56
CA MET A 40 6.35 -6.00 22.42
C MET A 40 5.39 -7.07 21.81
N ASP A 41 5.04 -6.98 20.52
CA ASP A 41 3.79 -7.48 19.94
C ASP A 41 3.92 -8.15 18.54
N GLY A 42 5.07 -8.74 18.19
CA GLY A 42 5.26 -9.45 16.90
C GLY A 42 4.19 -10.52 16.59
N ASP A 43 3.56 -11.11 17.63
CA ASP A 43 2.60 -12.20 17.52
C ASP A 43 1.11 -11.79 17.57
N LYS A 44 0.76 -10.50 17.77
CA LYS A 44 -0.66 -10.10 17.87
C LYS A 44 -1.35 -10.13 16.51
N ILE A 45 -2.23 -11.12 16.32
CA ILE A 45 -3.06 -11.33 15.12
C ILE A 45 -3.76 -10.04 14.62
N GLY A 46 -4.13 -9.15 15.54
CA GLY A 46 -4.78 -7.86 15.22
C GLY A 46 -3.95 -6.99 14.28
N ARG A 47 -2.62 -6.95 14.42
CA ARG A 47 -1.77 -6.15 13.52
C ARG A 47 -1.65 -6.77 12.12
N TRP A 48 -1.58 -8.09 12.06
CA TRP A 48 -1.52 -8.87 10.81
C TRP A 48 -2.81 -8.79 10.01
N LEU A 49 -3.93 -8.42 10.65
CA LEU A 49 -5.24 -8.26 10.00
C LEU A 49 -5.59 -6.79 9.75
N ALA A 50 -5.39 -5.91 10.73
CA ALA A 50 -5.81 -4.51 10.63
C ALA A 50 -5.06 -3.75 9.53
N LEU A 51 -3.74 -3.93 9.43
CA LEU A 51 -2.94 -3.24 8.41
C LEU A 51 -3.31 -3.68 6.99
N PRO A 52 -3.37 -4.99 6.67
CA PRO A 52 -3.85 -5.43 5.36
C PRO A 52 -5.31 -5.07 5.09
N PHE A 53 -6.19 -5.11 6.09
CA PHE A 53 -7.60 -4.72 5.95
C PHE A 53 -7.74 -3.25 5.58
N ILE A 54 -7.14 -2.33 6.36
CA ILE A 54 -7.21 -0.88 6.11
C ILE A 54 -6.51 -0.54 4.79
N SER A 55 -5.32 -1.11 4.56
CA SER A 55 -4.60 -0.92 3.30
C SER A 55 -5.42 -1.43 2.11
N GLY A 56 -6.09 -2.57 2.27
CA GLY A 56 -6.97 -3.14 1.26
C GLY A 56 -8.17 -2.23 0.99
N ALA A 57 -8.82 -1.71 2.03
CA ALA A 57 -9.94 -0.79 1.88
C ALA A 57 -9.55 0.48 1.11
N LEU A 58 -8.46 1.14 1.51
CA LEU A 58 -8.00 2.38 0.88
C LEU A 58 -7.53 2.17 -0.57
N ASN A 59 -6.74 1.11 -0.82
CA ASN A 59 -6.31 0.78 -2.17
C ASN A 59 -7.49 0.40 -3.05
N GLY A 60 -8.41 -0.43 -2.54
CA GLY A 60 -9.56 -0.90 -3.28
C GLY A 60 -10.49 0.24 -3.66
N ALA A 61 -10.82 1.14 -2.73
CA ALA A 61 -11.64 2.32 -2.99
C ALA A 61 -10.97 3.24 -4.01
N GLY A 62 -9.68 3.57 -3.82
CA GLY A 62 -8.96 4.46 -4.74
C GLY A 62 -8.82 3.89 -6.15
N ILE A 63 -8.42 2.63 -6.28
CA ILE A 63 -8.23 1.98 -7.58
C ILE A 63 -9.57 1.82 -8.31
N ALA A 64 -10.61 1.34 -7.64
CA ALA A 64 -11.93 1.16 -8.25
C ALA A 64 -12.54 2.49 -8.72
N THR A 65 -12.39 3.55 -7.91
CA THR A 65 -12.88 4.89 -8.27
C THR A 65 -12.11 5.46 -9.45
N ALA A 66 -10.78 5.44 -9.40
CA ALA A 66 -9.93 5.99 -10.45
C ALA A 66 -10.16 5.28 -11.80
N LEU A 67 -10.22 3.95 -11.78
CA LEU A 67 -10.47 3.18 -13.00
C LEU A 67 -11.86 3.43 -13.56
N THR A 68 -12.90 3.44 -12.71
CA THR A 68 -14.26 3.79 -13.14
C THR A 68 -14.32 5.19 -13.74
N ALA A 69 -13.64 6.18 -13.14
CA ALA A 69 -13.57 7.53 -13.67
C ALA A 69 -12.88 7.56 -15.04
N CYS A 70 -11.71 6.93 -15.18
CA CYS A 70 -11.00 6.83 -16.46
C CYS A 70 -11.87 6.17 -17.54
N PHE A 71 -12.61 5.13 -17.18
CA PHE A 71 -13.49 4.42 -18.09
C PHE A 71 -14.66 5.30 -18.56
N VAL A 72 -15.42 5.87 -17.63
CA VAL A 72 -16.58 6.71 -17.97
C VAL A 72 -16.14 7.91 -18.81
N LEU A 73 -15.06 8.58 -18.41
CA LEU A 73 -14.52 9.71 -19.18
C LEU A 73 -14.03 9.29 -20.57
N GLY A 74 -13.37 8.13 -20.67
CA GLY A 74 -12.88 7.59 -21.94
C GLY A 74 -14.00 7.24 -22.91
N VAL A 75 -15.06 6.58 -22.43
CA VAL A 75 -16.25 6.25 -23.23
C VAL A 75 -16.97 7.52 -23.66
N SER A 76 -17.22 8.45 -22.73
CA SER A 76 -17.89 9.71 -23.06
C SER A 76 -17.09 10.59 -24.03
N TYR A 77 -15.75 10.52 -23.99
CA TYR A 77 -14.90 11.16 -24.99
C TYR A 77 -15.05 10.52 -26.36
N ALA A 78 -15.01 9.18 -26.43
CA ALA A 78 -15.14 8.44 -27.69
C ALA A 78 -16.51 8.64 -28.35
N GLU A 79 -17.57 8.78 -27.55
CA GLU A 79 -18.93 9.05 -28.03
C GLU A 79 -19.22 10.53 -28.31
N GLY A 80 -18.27 11.44 -28.02
CA GLY A 80 -18.43 12.88 -28.23
C GLY A 80 -19.36 13.58 -27.23
N VAL A 81 -19.81 12.88 -26.18
CA VAL A 81 -20.75 13.39 -25.14
C VAL A 81 -20.05 13.90 -23.88
N LEU A 82 -18.72 13.96 -23.87
CA LEU A 82 -17.93 14.36 -22.71
C LEU A 82 -18.30 15.77 -22.19
N LEU A 83 -18.54 16.72 -23.10
CA LEU A 83 -18.93 18.08 -22.70
C LEU A 83 -20.28 18.09 -21.99
N ASP A 84 -21.25 17.32 -22.47
CA ASP A 84 -22.57 17.21 -21.83
C ASP A 84 -22.49 16.51 -20.47
N LEU A 85 -21.61 15.53 -20.31
CA LEU A 85 -21.35 14.87 -19.03
C LEU A 85 -20.87 15.88 -17.96
N ILE A 86 -20.01 16.82 -18.36
CA ILE A 86 -19.36 17.78 -17.45
C ILE A 86 -20.18 19.07 -17.28
N ALA A 87 -20.88 19.50 -18.32
CA ALA A 87 -21.64 20.74 -18.31
C ALA A 87 -22.99 20.60 -17.59
N VAL A 88 -23.67 19.46 -17.74
CA VAL A 88 -25.02 19.23 -17.21
C VAL A 88 -24.94 18.78 -15.74
N GLN A 89 -25.65 19.49 -14.86
CA GLN A 89 -25.63 19.21 -13.42
C GLN A 89 -26.14 17.81 -13.07
N GLU A 90 -27.20 17.34 -13.73
CA GLU A 90 -27.76 16.00 -13.52
C GLU A 90 -26.72 14.93 -13.87
N ASN A 91 -26.06 15.06 -15.02
CA ASN A 91 -25.01 14.14 -15.46
C ASN A 91 -23.82 14.09 -14.50
N ARG A 92 -23.37 15.25 -14.00
CA ARG A 92 -22.32 15.32 -12.97
C ARG A 92 -22.73 14.63 -11.67
N THR A 93 -23.99 14.79 -11.27
CA THR A 93 -24.52 14.18 -10.04
C THR A 93 -24.57 12.67 -10.17
N SER A 94 -25.07 12.16 -11.29
CA SER A 94 -25.10 10.73 -11.61
C SER A 94 -23.68 10.14 -11.66
N LEU A 95 -22.72 10.85 -12.27
CA LEU A 95 -21.32 10.45 -12.28
C LEU A 95 -20.74 10.39 -10.86
N GLY A 96 -21.01 11.41 -10.04
CA GLY A 96 -20.58 11.46 -8.64
C GLY A 96 -21.10 10.27 -7.83
N ILE A 97 -22.37 9.92 -8.01
CA ILE A 97 -22.99 8.74 -7.36
C ILE A 97 -22.32 7.45 -7.84
N ALA A 98 -22.11 7.29 -9.14
CA ALA A 98 -21.44 6.11 -9.70
C ALA A 98 -20.01 5.93 -9.17
N LEU A 99 -19.25 7.02 -9.08
CA LEU A 99 -17.89 7.02 -8.52
C LEU A 99 -17.89 6.71 -7.02
N ALA A 100 -18.83 7.26 -6.25
CA ALA A 100 -18.99 6.94 -4.84
C ALA A 100 -19.32 5.46 -4.62
N MET A 101 -20.25 4.91 -5.42
CA MET A 101 -20.59 3.48 -5.39
C MET A 101 -19.40 2.59 -5.75
N ALA A 102 -18.64 2.95 -6.79
CA ALA A 102 -17.42 2.24 -7.16
C ALA A 102 -16.38 2.28 -6.04
N GLY A 103 -16.21 3.42 -5.36
CA GLY A 103 -15.33 3.56 -4.22
C GLY A 103 -15.73 2.72 -3.03
N ILE A 104 -17.02 2.70 -2.66
CA ILE A 104 -17.55 1.86 -1.58
C ILE A 104 -17.35 0.38 -1.92
N TYR A 105 -17.72 -0.02 -3.13
CA TYR A 105 -17.57 -1.39 -3.61
C TYR A 105 -16.10 -1.85 -3.59
N GLY A 106 -15.22 -1.03 -4.18
CA GLY A 106 -13.78 -1.27 -4.17
C GLY A 106 -13.21 -1.33 -2.75
N GLY A 107 -13.68 -0.47 -1.86
CA GLY A 107 -13.27 -0.48 -0.45
C GLY A 107 -13.67 -1.75 0.29
N VAL A 108 -14.92 -2.19 0.14
CA VAL A 108 -15.40 -3.43 0.75
C VAL A 108 -14.62 -4.63 0.24
N LEU A 109 -14.52 -4.80 -1.08
CA LEU A 109 -13.80 -5.94 -1.65
C LEU A 109 -12.30 -5.88 -1.38
N GLY A 110 -11.71 -4.69 -1.44
CA GLY A 110 -10.32 -4.48 -1.09
C GLY A 110 -10.04 -4.85 0.37
N SER A 111 -10.95 -4.50 1.29
CA SER A 111 -10.82 -4.86 2.70
C SER A 111 -10.85 -6.38 2.93
N LEU A 112 -11.75 -7.08 2.23
CA LEU A 112 -11.85 -8.55 2.27
C LEU A 112 -10.61 -9.21 1.68
N SER A 113 -10.13 -8.72 0.55
CA SER A 113 -8.90 -9.19 -0.07
C SER A 113 -7.69 -8.96 0.85
N GLY A 114 -7.62 -7.80 1.50
CA GLY A 114 -6.58 -7.47 2.46
C GLY A 114 -6.61 -8.42 3.66
N LEU A 115 -7.79 -8.73 4.18
CA LEU A 115 -7.97 -9.67 5.29
C LEU A 115 -7.50 -11.09 4.92
N ILE A 116 -7.90 -11.61 3.75
CA ILE A 116 -7.45 -12.92 3.26
C ILE A 116 -5.93 -12.98 3.16
N HIS A 117 -5.33 -11.93 2.61
CA HIS A 117 -3.88 -11.84 2.45
C HIS A 117 -3.17 -11.71 3.82
N GLY A 118 -3.70 -10.91 4.75
CA GLY A 118 -3.20 -10.79 6.11
C GLY A 118 -3.26 -12.11 6.90
N LEU A 119 -4.37 -12.85 6.79
CA LEU A 119 -4.50 -14.19 7.36
C LEU A 119 -3.48 -15.17 6.78
N THR A 120 -3.30 -15.14 5.46
CA THR A 120 -2.30 -15.98 4.77
C THR A 120 -0.90 -15.66 5.27
N ALA A 121 -0.54 -14.38 5.32
CA ALA A 121 0.76 -13.92 5.79
C ALA A 121 1.00 -14.33 7.25
N PHE A 122 -0.01 -14.19 8.13
CA PHE A 122 0.07 -14.62 9.53
C PHE A 122 0.24 -16.13 9.68
N ALA A 123 -0.52 -16.92 8.91
CA ALA A 123 -0.47 -18.38 8.97
C ALA A 123 0.88 -18.93 8.50
N LEU A 124 1.51 -18.26 7.53
CA LEU A 124 2.77 -18.69 6.92
C LEU A 124 4.01 -18.00 7.52
N ARG A 125 3.85 -17.09 8.49
CA ARG A 125 4.94 -16.26 9.03
C ARG A 125 6.18 -17.03 9.48
N LYS A 126 6.00 -18.24 10.04
CA LYS A 126 7.10 -19.09 10.54
C LYS A 126 7.74 -19.97 9.45
N ARG A 127 7.30 -19.88 8.20
CA ARG A 127 7.73 -20.73 7.07
C ARG A 127 8.30 -19.85 5.94
N PRO A 128 9.57 -19.42 6.05
CA PRO A 128 10.17 -18.47 5.10
C PRO A 128 10.24 -19.00 3.66
N SER A 129 10.29 -20.32 3.47
CA SER A 129 10.22 -20.96 2.15
C SER A 129 8.90 -20.72 1.41
N ASN A 130 7.83 -20.34 2.12
CA ASN A 130 6.48 -20.19 1.57
C ASN A 130 6.10 -18.74 1.26
N HIS A 131 7.04 -17.80 1.23
CA HIS A 131 6.76 -16.40 0.85
C HIS A 131 6.10 -16.28 -0.53
N GLY A 132 6.42 -17.18 -1.47
CA GLY A 132 5.76 -17.24 -2.78
C GLY A 132 4.24 -17.44 -2.69
N LEU A 133 3.76 -18.24 -1.74
CA LEU A 133 2.33 -18.47 -1.52
C LEU A 133 1.65 -17.22 -0.96
N THR A 134 2.30 -16.51 -0.03
CA THR A 134 1.82 -15.21 0.47
C THR A 134 1.65 -14.23 -0.70
N TYR A 135 2.65 -14.10 -1.57
CA TYR A 135 2.58 -13.21 -2.72
C TYR A 135 1.52 -13.60 -3.75
N ALA A 136 1.37 -14.91 -4.01
CA ALA A 136 0.34 -15.42 -4.90
C ALA A 136 -1.06 -15.10 -4.38
N MET A 137 -1.31 -15.28 -3.08
CA MET A 137 -2.58 -14.93 -2.46
C MET A 137 -2.90 -13.44 -2.55
N GLY A 138 -1.89 -12.58 -2.56
CA GLY A 138 -2.06 -11.14 -2.81
C GLY A 138 -2.63 -10.81 -4.18
N TYR A 139 -2.45 -11.67 -5.19
CA TYR A 139 -3.06 -11.51 -6.52
C TYR A 139 -4.33 -12.34 -6.71
N LEU A 140 -4.39 -13.54 -6.14
CA LEU A 140 -5.54 -14.44 -6.29
C LEU A 140 -6.78 -13.95 -5.52
N ALA A 141 -6.60 -13.40 -4.32
CA ALA A 141 -7.71 -12.87 -3.52
C ALA A 141 -8.47 -11.71 -4.21
N PRO A 142 -7.81 -10.65 -4.70
CA PRO A 142 -8.52 -9.58 -5.41
C PRO A 142 -9.08 -10.08 -6.74
N LEU A 143 -8.39 -10.98 -7.43
CA LEU A 143 -8.89 -11.61 -8.66
C LEU A 143 -10.22 -12.35 -8.41
N ALA A 144 -10.29 -13.18 -7.37
CA ALA A 144 -11.52 -13.90 -7.05
C ALA A 144 -12.67 -12.98 -6.65
N LEU A 145 -12.39 -11.91 -5.88
CA LEU A 145 -13.42 -11.04 -5.32
C LEU A 145 -13.93 -9.99 -6.33
N MET A 146 -13.05 -9.41 -7.15
CA MET A 146 -13.39 -8.27 -8.01
C MET A 146 -13.98 -8.65 -9.36
N TRP A 147 -14.10 -9.95 -9.68
CA TRP A 147 -14.72 -10.43 -10.92
C TRP A 147 -16.26 -10.42 -10.90
N ALA A 148 -16.89 -10.30 -9.73
CA ALA A 148 -18.35 -10.30 -9.61
C ALA A 148 -19.11 -9.30 -10.53
N PRO A 149 -18.62 -8.06 -10.78
CA PRO A 149 -19.29 -7.11 -11.66
C PRO A 149 -19.29 -7.56 -13.12
N VAL A 150 -18.21 -8.22 -13.55
CA VAL A 150 -18.07 -8.73 -14.93
C VAL A 150 -19.15 -9.76 -15.22
N PHE A 151 -19.39 -10.68 -14.28
CA PHE A 151 -20.42 -11.71 -14.44
C PHE A 151 -21.84 -11.12 -14.46
N ILE A 152 -22.10 -10.05 -13.70
CA ILE A 152 -23.39 -9.35 -13.72
C ILE A 152 -23.61 -8.65 -15.06
N ILE A 153 -22.60 -7.94 -15.59
CA ILE A 153 -22.69 -7.26 -16.90
C ILE A 153 -22.95 -8.28 -18.03
N ILE A 154 -22.24 -9.40 -18.03
CA ILE A 154 -22.43 -10.48 -19.01
C ILE A 154 -23.84 -11.09 -18.90
N ALA A 155 -24.36 -11.25 -17.69
CA ALA A 155 -25.68 -11.83 -17.46
C ALA A 155 -26.83 -10.90 -17.88
N VAL A 156 -26.69 -9.59 -17.65
CA VAL A 156 -27.76 -8.59 -17.86
C VAL A 156 -27.89 -8.16 -19.31
N PHE A 157 -26.78 -7.98 -20.04
CA PHE A 157 -26.80 -7.30 -21.35
C PHE A 157 -26.67 -8.25 -22.56
N ARG A 158 -27.12 -9.50 -22.45
CA ARG A 158 -27.02 -10.51 -23.51
C ARG A 158 -27.57 -10.01 -24.86
N GLY A 159 -26.72 -9.99 -25.89
CA GLY A 159 -27.16 -9.92 -27.30
C GLY A 159 -26.80 -8.67 -28.10
N GLU A 160 -26.19 -7.65 -27.51
CA GLU A 160 -25.86 -6.41 -28.24
C GLU A 160 -24.42 -6.39 -28.76
N ALA A 161 -24.15 -5.80 -29.93
CA ALA A 161 -22.76 -5.65 -30.42
C ALA A 161 -21.93 -4.73 -29.48
N LEU A 162 -22.58 -3.76 -28.84
CA LEU A 162 -21.99 -2.87 -27.83
C LEU A 162 -21.61 -3.63 -26.54
N LEU A 163 -22.26 -4.77 -26.27
CA LEU A 163 -21.98 -5.66 -25.14
C LEU A 163 -20.53 -6.11 -25.14
N TRP A 164 -20.03 -6.56 -26.29
CA TRP A 164 -18.71 -7.18 -26.36
C TRP A 164 -17.60 -6.17 -26.08
N THR A 165 -17.74 -4.94 -26.58
CA THR A 165 -16.82 -3.85 -26.28
C THR A 165 -16.86 -3.49 -24.79
N MET A 166 -18.06 -3.36 -24.20
CA MET A 166 -18.20 -3.07 -22.77
C MET A 166 -17.69 -4.19 -21.87
N VAL A 167 -17.90 -5.45 -22.25
CA VAL A 167 -17.41 -6.64 -21.53
C VAL A 167 -15.88 -6.72 -21.61
N VAL A 168 -15.29 -6.54 -22.78
CA VAL A 168 -13.81 -6.55 -22.95
C VAL A 168 -13.17 -5.42 -22.16
N LEU A 169 -13.73 -4.21 -22.22
CA LEU A 169 -13.21 -3.08 -21.45
C LEU A 169 -13.38 -3.28 -19.94
N SER A 170 -14.51 -3.84 -19.50
CA SER A 170 -14.75 -4.17 -18.09
C SER A 170 -13.77 -5.25 -17.59
N LEU A 171 -13.48 -6.26 -18.42
CA LEU A 171 -12.48 -7.29 -18.14
C LEU A 171 -11.07 -6.70 -18.00
N LEU A 172 -10.67 -5.82 -18.93
CA LEU A 172 -9.38 -5.14 -18.87
C LEU A 172 -9.26 -4.26 -17.62
N LEU A 173 -10.35 -3.58 -17.25
CA LEU A 173 -10.40 -2.72 -16.08
C LEU A 173 -10.27 -3.53 -14.78
N VAL A 174 -11.01 -4.63 -14.66
CA VAL A 174 -10.94 -5.53 -13.50
C VAL A 174 -9.58 -6.22 -13.41
N ALA A 175 -9.03 -6.71 -14.54
CA ALA A 175 -7.70 -7.30 -14.56
C ALA A 175 -6.63 -6.29 -14.13
N SER A 176 -6.69 -5.06 -14.64
CA SER A 176 -5.78 -3.96 -14.26
C SER A 176 -5.91 -3.61 -12.77
N ALA A 177 -7.15 -3.56 -12.25
CA ALA A 177 -7.42 -3.34 -10.84
C ALA A 177 -6.78 -4.42 -9.97
N CYS A 178 -6.93 -5.69 -10.34
CA CYS A 178 -6.39 -6.83 -9.59
C CYS A 178 -4.86 -6.84 -9.56
N VAL A 179 -4.21 -6.51 -10.68
CA VAL A 179 -2.74 -6.41 -10.77
C VAL A 179 -2.22 -5.28 -9.88
N LEU A 180 -2.81 -4.10 -9.98
CA LEU A 180 -2.41 -2.93 -9.18
C LEU A 180 -2.65 -3.17 -7.69
N PHE A 181 -3.79 -3.77 -7.35
CA PHE A 181 -4.15 -4.11 -5.98
C PHE A 181 -3.16 -5.12 -5.40
N GLY A 182 -2.95 -6.25 -6.09
CA GLY A 182 -2.05 -7.30 -5.63
C GLY A 182 -0.60 -6.82 -5.52
N TRP A 183 -0.14 -6.00 -6.47
CA TRP A 183 1.19 -5.39 -6.40
C TRP A 183 1.36 -4.50 -5.17
N ARG A 184 0.41 -3.58 -4.91
CA ARG A 184 0.47 -2.71 -3.72
C ARG A 184 0.36 -3.49 -2.42
N MET A 185 -0.53 -4.48 -2.36
CA MET A 185 -0.69 -5.30 -1.15
C MET A 185 0.57 -6.11 -0.85
N ASN A 186 1.15 -6.77 -1.87
CA ASN A 186 2.39 -7.51 -1.72
C ASN A 186 3.54 -6.61 -1.26
N ARG A 187 3.64 -5.39 -1.80
CA ARG A 187 4.64 -4.41 -1.37
C ARG A 187 4.45 -4.01 0.10
N ASN A 188 3.22 -3.76 0.53
CA ASN A 188 2.92 -3.36 1.89
C ASN A 188 3.18 -4.49 2.89
N ILE A 189 2.75 -5.72 2.61
CA ILE A 189 3.00 -6.87 3.49
C ILE A 189 4.50 -7.17 3.59
N ARG A 190 5.24 -7.10 2.47
CA ARG A 190 6.69 -7.25 2.49
C ARG A 190 7.36 -6.20 3.37
N LYS A 191 6.99 -4.93 3.20
CA LYS A 191 7.60 -3.79 3.90
C LYS A 191 7.25 -3.72 5.39
N TYR A 192 6.04 -4.11 5.79
CA TYR A 192 5.55 -3.85 7.15
C TYR A 192 5.42 -5.09 8.03
N LEU A 193 5.28 -6.28 7.43
CA LEU A 193 5.07 -7.52 8.16
C LEU A 193 6.28 -8.46 8.01
N LEU A 194 6.77 -8.67 6.78
CA LEU A 194 7.86 -9.63 6.55
C LEU A 194 9.25 -9.07 6.88
N SER A 195 9.52 -7.78 6.70
CA SER A 195 10.80 -7.19 7.12
C SER A 195 11.03 -7.36 8.62
N ARG A 196 9.97 -7.21 9.43
CA ARG A 196 10.07 -7.33 10.90
C ARG A 196 10.37 -8.75 11.37
N ILE A 197 9.95 -9.77 10.63
CA ILE A 197 10.34 -11.16 10.93
C ILE A 197 11.86 -11.33 10.76
N ALA A 198 12.42 -10.72 9.71
CA ALA A 198 13.86 -10.80 9.47
C ALA A 198 14.64 -10.17 10.64
N ASP A 199 14.18 -9.03 11.14
CA ASP A 199 14.77 -8.31 12.28
C ASP A 199 14.64 -9.10 13.61
N GLU A 200 13.52 -9.81 13.84
CA GLU A 200 13.32 -10.65 15.03
C GLU A 200 14.16 -11.95 15.01
N SER A 201 14.66 -12.36 13.84
CA SER A 201 15.42 -13.60 13.63
C SER A 201 16.94 -13.41 13.53
N ALA A 202 17.41 -12.16 13.49
CA ALA A 202 18.82 -11.77 13.42
C ALA A 202 19.39 -11.52 14.82
#